data_AF-A0A845XZ90-F1
#
_entry.id   AF-A0A845XZ90-F1
#
_cell.length_a   1.000
_cell.length_b   1.000
_cell.length_c   1.000
_cell.angle_alpha   90.00
_cell.angle_beta   90.00
_cell.angle_gamma   90.00
#
_symmetry.space_group_name_H-M   'P 1'
#
loop_
_entity.id
_entity.type
_entity.pdbx_description
1 polymer ?
#
loop_
_entity_poly.entity_id
_entity_poly.type
_entity_poly.pdbx_seq_one_letter_code
_entity_poly.pdbx_strand_id
1 'polypeptide(L)'
;MEPTTIVTALTAGLAAVGKGTASQAGQDIYQGLKGLWALIQKKFAGNQKAEMVLAEYEKDPKVWDKPLEAELVEANANQDEEIVQAAQQLMNIINSQQTAMGGDNVSIVEKIGNSGDFSFGDNAQLTNKIN
;
A
#
# COMPACT_ATOMS: atom_id res chain seq x y z
N MET A 1 9.52 11.25 -0.30
CA MET A 1 8.10 10.92 -0.07
C MET A 1 7.74 11.34 1.34
N GLU A 2 6.53 11.84 1.56
CA GLU A 2 6.09 12.25 2.90
C GLU A 2 6.05 11.02 3.82
N PRO A 3 6.55 11.10 5.07
CA PRO A 3 6.53 9.99 6.04
C PRO A 3 5.12 9.43 6.26
N THR A 4 4.13 10.32 6.20
CA THR A 4 2.71 10.04 6.34
C THR A 4 2.19 9.04 5.29
N THR A 5 2.81 8.95 4.12
CA THR A 5 2.44 7.98 3.07
C THR A 5 2.76 6.55 3.47
N ILE A 6 3.87 6.32 4.19
CA ILE A 6 4.26 4.98 4.66
C ILE A 6 3.29 4.52 5.75
N VAL A 7 2.99 5.39 6.70
CA VAL A 7 2.02 5.12 7.76
C VAL A 7 0.64 4.84 7.17
N THR A 8 0.19 5.68 6.22
CA THR A 8 -1.07 5.48 5.50
C THR A 8 -1.12 4.13 4.78
N ALA A 9 -0.03 3.73 4.11
CA ALA A 9 0.05 2.44 3.44
C ALA A 9 -0.04 1.26 4.43
N LEU A 10 0.60 1.37 5.60
CA LEU A 10 0.49 0.37 6.67
C LEU A 10 -0.96 0.26 7.16
N THR A 11 -1.61 1.38 7.49
CA THR A 11 -3.00 1.42 7.98
C THR A 11 -3.95 0.84 6.94
N ALA A 12 -3.80 1.24 5.68
CA ALA A 12 -4.62 0.76 4.59
C ALA A 12 -4.42 -0.74 4.34
N GLY A 13 -3.18 -1.23 4.39
CA GLY A 13 -2.86 -2.65 4.26
C GLY A 13 -3.46 -3.49 5.39
N LEU A 14 -3.33 -3.05 6.65
CA LEU A 14 -3.94 -3.73 7.80
C LEU A 14 -5.47 -3.76 7.67
N ALA A 15 -6.08 -2.63 7.28
CA ALA A 15 -7.53 -2.55 7.05
C ALA A 15 -8.00 -3.43 5.88
N ALA A 16 -7.20 -3.57 4.83
CA ALA A 16 -7.53 -4.40 3.67
C ALA A 16 -7.40 -5.90 3.96
N VAL A 17 -6.37 -6.33 4.69
CA VAL A 17 -6.20 -7.71 5.18
C VAL A 17 -7.40 -8.12 6.05
N GLY A 18 -7.89 -7.21 6.90
CA GLY A 18 -9.08 -7.46 7.74
C GLY A 18 -10.40 -7.64 6.96
N LYS A 19 -10.47 -7.20 5.70
CA LYS A 19 -11.68 -7.28 4.85
C LYS A 19 -11.77 -8.56 4.01
N GLY A 20 -10.69 -9.34 3.89
CA GLY A 20 -10.71 -10.66 3.24
C GLY A 20 -9.41 -11.06 2.55
N THR A 21 -8.65 -11.97 3.16
CA THR A 21 -7.42 -12.57 2.60
C THR A 21 -7.66 -13.82 1.75
N ALA A 22 -8.92 -14.23 1.58
CA ALA A 22 -9.27 -15.49 0.91
C ALA A 22 -9.02 -15.49 -0.62
N SER A 23 -8.91 -14.30 -1.23
CA SER A 23 -8.63 -14.14 -2.66
C SER A 23 -7.15 -13.92 -2.91
N GLN A 24 -6.66 -14.27 -4.11
CA GLN A 24 -5.26 -14.06 -4.54
C GLN A 24 -4.78 -12.63 -4.23
N ALA A 25 -5.62 -11.64 -4.53
CA ALA A 25 -5.31 -10.26 -4.27
C ALA A 25 -5.15 -9.95 -2.76
N GLY A 26 -5.92 -10.59 -1.88
CA GLY A 26 -5.77 -10.43 -0.42
C GLY A 26 -4.46 -11.04 0.09
N GLN A 27 -3.98 -12.12 -0.54
CA GLN A 27 -2.65 -12.66 -0.30
C GLN A 27 -1.57 -11.70 -0.79
N ASP A 28 -1.74 -11.07 -1.96
CA ASP A 28 -0.81 -10.07 -2.48
C ASP A 28 -0.67 -8.86 -1.55
N ILE A 29 -1.78 -8.37 -0.98
CA ILE A 29 -1.77 -7.31 0.04
C ILE A 29 -1.01 -7.77 1.30
N TYR A 30 -1.28 -8.98 1.79
CA TYR A 30 -0.60 -9.52 2.97
C TYR A 30 0.91 -9.70 2.75
N GLN A 31 1.31 -10.16 1.57
CA GLN A 31 2.72 -10.26 1.19
C GLN A 31 3.38 -8.88 1.07
N GLY A 32 2.70 -7.91 0.45
CA GLY A 32 3.17 -6.53 0.36
C GLY A 32 3.33 -5.87 1.73
N LEU A 33 2.36 -6.08 2.63
CA LEU A 33 2.42 -5.60 4.00
C LEU A 33 3.58 -6.24 4.77
N LYS A 34 3.78 -7.56 4.65
CA LYS A 34 4.93 -8.24 5.25
C LYS A 34 6.26 -7.75 4.70
N GLY A 35 6.35 -7.52 3.39
CA GLY A 35 7.56 -6.99 2.75
C GLY A 35 7.91 -5.61 3.29
N LEU A 36 6.93 -4.70 3.32
CA LEU A 36 7.10 -3.36 3.87
C LEU A 36 7.48 -3.40 5.36
N TRP A 37 6.82 -4.26 6.15
CA TRP A 37 7.14 -4.43 7.56
C TRP A 37 8.57 -4.95 7.75
N ALA A 38 8.99 -5.96 7.01
CA ALA A 38 10.34 -6.51 7.10
C ALA A 38 11.42 -5.45 6.79
N LEU A 39 11.17 -4.57 5.82
CA LEU A 39 12.06 -3.46 5.51
C LEU A 39 12.12 -2.44 6.64
N ILE A 40 10.96 -2.06 7.21
CA ILE A 40 10.90 -1.15 8.37
C ILE A 40 11.62 -1.77 9.57
N GLN A 41 11.40 -3.05 9.88
CA GLN A 41 12.11 -3.76 10.95
C GLN A 41 13.62 -3.78 10.72
N LYS A 42 14.06 -4.04 9.48
CA LYS A 42 15.48 -4.02 9.13
C LYS A 42 16.09 -2.62 9.29
N LYS A 43 15.33 -1.56 9.00
CA LYS A 43 15.77 -0.18 9.22
C LYS A 43 15.73 0.24 10.69
N PHE A 44 14.79 -0.29 11.44
CA PHE A 44 14.67 -0.09 12.88
C PHE A 44 15.63 -1.00 13.66
N ALA A 45 16.31 -1.94 13.00
CA ALA A 45 17.30 -2.79 13.63
C ALA A 45 18.44 -1.95 14.22
N GLY A 46 18.54 -1.97 15.56
CA GLY A 46 19.47 -1.13 16.31
C GLY A 46 18.83 0.12 16.94
N ASN A 47 17.54 0.38 16.70
CA ASN A 47 16.74 1.39 17.39
C ASN A 47 15.57 0.74 18.14
N GLN A 48 15.81 0.42 19.42
CA GLN A 48 14.84 -0.23 20.29
C GLN A 48 13.52 0.56 20.45
N LYS A 49 13.57 1.89 20.36
CA LYS A 49 12.39 2.74 20.49
C LYS A 49 11.49 2.57 19.26
N ALA A 50 12.07 2.58 18.07
CA ALA A 50 11.37 2.39 16.82
C ALA A 50 10.72 0.99 16.73
N GLU A 51 11.43 -0.06 17.16
CA GLU A 51 10.89 -1.43 17.23
C GLU A 51 9.70 -1.53 18.20
N MET A 52 9.78 -0.88 19.36
CA MET A 52 8.68 -0.83 20.33
C MET A 52 7.47 -0.08 19.75
N VAL A 53 7.69 1.07 19.12
CA VAL A 53 6.62 1.87 18.49
C VAL A 53 5.91 1.06 17.40
N LEU A 54 6.67 0.33 16.58
CA LEU A 54 6.11 -0.52 15.53
C LEU A 54 5.27 -1.69 16.10
N ALA A 55 5.72 -2.30 17.19
CA ALA A 55 4.96 -3.36 17.86
C ALA A 55 3.68 -2.83 18.51
N GLU A 56 3.71 -1.64 19.11
CA GLU A 56 2.52 -1.02 19.69
C GLU A 56 1.57 -0.45 18.63
N TYR A 57 2.10 -0.05 17.47
CA TYR A 57 1.29 0.33 16.32
C TYR A 57 0.40 -0.80 15.80
N GLU A 58 0.87 -2.06 15.84
CA GLU A 58 0.01 -3.21 15.50
C GLU A 58 -1.20 -3.31 16.45
N LYS A 59 -1.00 -2.98 17.73
CA LYS A 59 -2.06 -3.07 18.75
C LYS A 59 -3.01 -1.89 18.68
N ASP A 60 -2.49 -0.67 18.54
CA ASP A 60 -3.30 0.55 18.56
C ASP A 60 -2.80 1.59 17.54
N PRO A 61 -3.07 1.39 16.24
CA PRO A 61 -2.52 2.23 15.19
C PRO A 61 -2.97 3.69 15.31
N LYS A 62 -4.14 3.98 15.91
CA LYS A 62 -4.62 5.36 16.11
C LYS A 62 -3.78 6.17 17.08
N VAL A 63 -3.24 5.51 18.11
CA VAL A 63 -2.43 6.17 19.15
C VAL A 63 -0.98 6.29 18.69
N TRP A 64 -0.49 5.28 17.98
CA TRP A 64 0.91 5.14 17.63
C TRP A 64 1.26 5.66 16.21
N ASP A 65 0.30 6.19 15.45
CA ASP A 65 0.50 6.80 14.13
C ASP A 65 1.57 7.92 14.14
N LYS A 66 1.39 8.93 15.01
CA LYS A 66 2.33 10.06 15.14
C LYS A 66 3.71 9.65 15.66
N PRO A 67 3.81 8.82 16.74
CA PRO A 67 5.09 8.27 17.16
C PRO A 67 5.80 7.49 16.04
N LEU A 68 5.08 6.66 15.29
CA LEU A 68 5.64 5.87 14.20
C LEU A 68 6.19 6.78 13.09
N GLU A 69 5.45 7.83 12.74
CA GLU A 69 5.90 8.81 11.75
C GLU A 69 7.22 9.48 12.18
N ALA A 70 7.34 9.88 13.45
CA ALA A 70 8.56 10.46 13.99
C ALA A 70 9.74 9.48 13.92
N GLU A 71 9.55 8.22 14.35
CA GLU A 71 10.61 7.21 14.29
C GLU A 71 11.01 6.86 12.84
N LEU A 72 10.07 6.85 11.90
CA LEU A 72 10.35 6.65 10.47
C LEU A 72 11.23 7.78 9.90
N VAL A 73 11.01 9.02 10.34
CA VAL A 73 11.87 10.16 9.98
C VAL A 73 13.24 10.05 10.65
N GLU A 74 13.29 9.76 11.95
CA GLU A 74 14.56 9.60 12.68
C GLU A 74 15.42 8.45 12.10
N ALA A 75 14.79 7.33 11.72
CA ALA A 75 15.45 6.20 11.09
C ALA A 75 15.74 6.41 9.58
N ASN A 76 15.39 7.57 9.01
CA ASN A 76 15.50 7.88 7.59
C ASN A 76 14.82 6.83 6.69
N ALA A 77 13.76 6.19 7.19
CA ALA A 77 12.97 5.21 6.47
C ALA A 77 12.16 5.86 5.33
N ASN A 78 11.83 7.15 5.47
CA ASN A 78 11.20 7.98 4.43
C ASN A 78 12.13 8.32 3.25
N GLN A 79 13.44 8.12 3.41
CA GLN A 79 14.45 8.30 2.36
C GLN A 79 14.93 6.97 1.76
N ASP A 80 14.50 5.85 2.34
CA ASP A 80 14.86 4.53 1.85
C ASP A 80 13.99 4.16 0.66
N GLU A 81 14.61 4.04 -0.52
CA GLU A 81 13.90 3.74 -1.76
C GLU A 81 13.17 2.40 -1.71
N GLU A 82 13.71 1.38 -1.02
CA GLU A 82 13.04 0.08 -0.89
C GLU A 82 11.74 0.22 -0.08
N ILE A 83 11.77 0.97 1.04
CA ILE A 83 10.58 1.22 1.87
C ILE A 83 9.54 2.03 1.10
N VAL A 84 9.98 3.09 0.43
CA VAL A 84 9.12 3.97 -0.35
C VAL A 84 8.44 3.19 -1.48
N GLN A 85 9.19 2.38 -2.21
CA GLN A 85 8.65 1.54 -3.27
C GLN A 85 7.68 0.49 -2.73
N ALA A 86 8.02 -0.19 -1.63
CA ALA A 86 7.13 -1.17 -1.01
C ALA A 86 5.81 -0.54 -0.54
N ALA A 87 5.85 0.66 0.04
CA ALA A 87 4.66 1.41 0.44
C ALA A 87 3.78 1.80 -0.77
N GLN A 88 4.40 2.24 -1.87
CA GLN A 88 3.69 2.55 -3.11
C GLN A 88 3.08 1.30 -3.75
N GLN A 89 3.82 0.20 -3.80
CA GLN A 89 3.33 -1.08 -4.32
C GLN A 89 2.12 -1.57 -3.51
N LEU A 90 2.20 -1.52 -2.18
CA LEU A 90 1.10 -1.91 -1.31
C LEU A 90 -0.16 -1.06 -1.59
N MET A 91 -0.03 0.26 -1.69
CA MET A 91 -1.17 1.11 -2.05
C MET A 91 -1.71 0.84 -3.44
N ASN A 92 -0.84 0.52 -4.40
CA ASN A 92 -1.29 0.19 -5.75
C ASN A 92 -2.12 -1.10 -5.78
N ILE A 93 -1.70 -2.12 -5.01
CA ILE A 93 -2.45 -3.37 -4.86
C ILE A 93 -3.80 -3.12 -4.17
N ILE A 94 -3.81 -2.32 -3.10
CA ILE A 94 -5.05 -1.97 -2.37
C ILE A 94 -6.01 -1.19 -3.27
N ASN A 95 -5.52 -0.17 -3.98
CA ASN A 95 -6.32 0.63 -4.91
C ASN A 95 -6.88 -0.22 -6.05
N SER A 96 -6.08 -1.13 -6.61
CA SER A 96 -6.50 -2.07 -7.66
C SER A 96 -7.60 -3.02 -7.19
N GLN A 97 -7.61 -3.40 -5.92
CA GLN A 97 -8.72 -4.17 -5.35
C GLN A 97 -9.99 -3.34 -5.14
N GLN A 98 -9.85 -2.10 -4.66
CA GLN A 98 -10.99 -1.22 -4.47
C GLN A 98 -11.72 -0.92 -5.79
N THR A 99 -10.97 -0.76 -6.89
CA THR A 99 -11.54 -0.59 -8.24
C THR A 99 -12.12 -1.89 -8.82
N ALA A 100 -11.61 -3.06 -8.43
CA ALA A 100 -12.19 -4.34 -8.85
C ALA A 100 -13.51 -4.69 -8.14
N MET A 101 -13.72 -4.19 -6.91
CA MET A 101 -14.91 -4.46 -6.11
C MET A 101 -16.05 -3.43 -6.27
N GLY A 102 -15.75 -2.23 -6.79
CA GLY A 102 -16.73 -1.18 -7.07
C GLY A 102 -16.49 -0.61 -8.45
N GLY A 103 -17.41 -0.88 -9.38
CA GLY A 103 -17.38 -0.31 -10.71
C GLY A 103 -17.30 1.22 -10.68
N ASP A 104 -16.59 1.75 -11.68
CA ASP A 104 -16.49 3.14 -12.10
C ASP A 104 -15.58 4.11 -11.31
N ASN A 105 -14.54 4.55 -12.03
CA ASN A 105 -13.83 5.85 -11.93
C ASN A 105 -12.93 6.12 -10.72
N VAL A 106 -11.72 5.55 -10.71
CA VAL A 106 -10.55 6.30 -10.22
C VAL A 106 -9.40 6.18 -11.22
N SER A 107 -9.34 7.14 -12.14
CA SER A 107 -8.11 7.49 -12.85
C SER A 107 -7.13 8.09 -11.85
N ILE A 108 -6.19 7.28 -11.34
CA ILE A 108 -4.94 7.80 -10.78
C ILE A 108 -3.88 7.72 -11.88
N VAL A 109 -3.84 8.78 -12.69
CA VAL A 109 -2.68 9.35 -13.40
C VAL A 109 -1.44 9.26 -12.46
N GLU A 110 -0.23 8.83 -12.80
CA GLU A 110 0.56 8.86 -14.04
C GLU A 110 1.80 7.93 -13.91
N LYS A 111 2.03 7.09 -14.93
CA LYS A 111 3.33 6.92 -15.60
C LYS A 111 4.59 6.72 -14.72
N ILE A 112 4.86 5.48 -14.32
CA ILE A 112 6.24 5.01 -14.12
C ILE A 112 6.53 4.01 -15.24
N GLY A 113 7.44 4.39 -16.13
CA GLY A 113 7.67 3.74 -17.41
C GLY A 113 7.99 2.26 -17.28
N ASN A 114 7.22 1.44 -17.98
CA ASN A 114 7.77 0.32 -18.69
C ASN A 114 7.13 0.28 -20.08
N SER A 115 7.92 0.65 -21.08
CA SER A 115 7.62 0.45 -22.48
C SER A 115 7.41 -1.04 -22.74
N GLY A 116 6.16 -1.44 -22.98
CA GLY A 116 5.80 -2.82 -23.25
C GLY A 116 4.30 -2.95 -23.47
N ASP A 117 3.83 -2.40 -24.59
CA ASP A 117 2.70 -2.93 -25.38
C ASP A 117 1.42 -3.29 -24.60
N PHE A 118 0.63 -2.28 -24.23
CA PHE A 118 -0.79 -2.49 -23.90
C PHE A 118 -1.65 -1.90 -25.01
N SER A 119 -1.95 -2.78 -25.97
CA SER A 119 -2.94 -2.55 -27.02
C SER A 119 -4.34 -2.52 -26.39
N PHE A 120 -4.91 -1.32 -26.24
CA PHE A 120 -6.33 -1.14 -25.93
C PHE A 120 -7.15 -1.37 -27.20
N GLY A 121 -7.28 -2.64 -27.59
CA GLY A 121 -8.17 -3.07 -28.66
C GLY A 121 -9.59 -3.28 -28.15
N ASP A 122 -10.50 -2.39 -28.56
CA ASP A 122 -11.94 -2.56 -28.74
C ASP A 122 -12.75 -3.43 -27.75
N ASN A 123 -13.50 -2.78 -26.85
CA ASN A 123 -14.82 -3.30 -26.48
C ASN A 123 -15.81 -2.20 -26.05
N ALA A 124 -16.08 -1.25 -26.95
CA ALA A 124 -17.17 -0.29 -26.76
C ALA A 124 -18.15 -0.37 -27.93
N GLN A 125 -19.08 -1.33 -27.91
CA GLN A 125 -20.38 -1.16 -28.56
C GLN A 125 -21.51 -1.79 -27.74
N LEU A 126 -22.12 -0.95 -26.89
CA LEU A 126 -23.46 -1.16 -26.36
C LEU A 126 -24.46 -0.98 -27.52
N THR A 127 -24.99 -2.05 -28.10
CA THR A 127 -26.23 -1.99 -28.89
C THR A 127 -27.37 -2.49 -28.03
N ASN A 128 -28.00 -1.55 -27.33
CA ASN A 128 -29.37 -1.69 -26.85
C ASN A 128 -30.28 -1.09 -27.93
N LYS A 129 -30.98 -1.93 -28.69
CA LYS A 129 -32.05 -1.46 -29.58
C LYS A 129 -33.32 -2.24 -29.29
N ILE A 130 -34.18 -1.59 -28.52
CA ILE A 130 -35.59 -1.95 -28.33
C ILE A 130 -36.35 -1.32 -29.50
N ASN A 131 -36.88 -2.17 -30.41
CA ASN A 131 -38.20 -2.06 -31.06
C ASN A 131 -38.32 -3.12 -32.16
#